data_AF-A0A0Q9R846-F1
#
_entry.id   AF-A0A0Q9R846-F1
#
_cell.length_a   1.000
_cell.length_b   1.000
_cell.length_c   1.000
_cell.angle_alpha   90.00
_cell.angle_beta   90.00
_cell.angle_gamma   90.00
#
_symmetry.space_group_name_H-M   'P 1'
#
loop_
_entity.id
_entity.type
_entity.pdbx_description
1 polymer ?
#
loop_
_entity_poly.entity_id
_entity_poly.type
_entity_poly.pdbx_seq_one_letter_code
_entity_poly.pdbx_strand_id
1 'polypeptide(L)' 'MINRKCSHFFVDQVVNVADLALVVYYLQATAGTANWEAAVKADINNDGHVDIADLQRLVEQMVRA' A
#
# COMPACT_ATOMS: atom_id res chain seq x y z
N MET A 1 17.90 16.70 -1.24
CA MET A 1 16.94 16.59 -0.12
C MET A 1 15.75 15.81 -0.61
N ILE A 2 15.70 14.49 -0.36
CA ILE A 2 14.55 13.68 -0.75
C ILE A 2 13.60 13.69 0.45
N ASN A 3 12.46 14.35 0.25
CA ASN A 3 11.42 14.54 1.25
C ASN A 3 10.79 13.17 1.57
N ARG A 4 11.32 12.48 2.59
CA ARG A 4 10.78 11.22 3.10
C ARG A 4 9.46 11.48 3.83
N LYS A 5 8.38 11.73 3.09
CA LYS A 5 7.00 11.62 3.57
C LYS A 5 6.49 10.18 3.37
N CYS A 6 7.26 9.19 3.82
CA CYS A 6 6.75 7.83 4.04
C CYS A 6 6.52 7.70 5.54
N SER A 7 5.51 8.39 6.08
CA SER A 7 5.39 8.50 7.54
C SER A 7 3.96 8.58 8.05
N HIS A 8 3.03 7.77 7.51
CA HIS A 8 1.82 7.29 8.21
C HIS A 8 0.99 6.32 7.32
N PHE A 9 1.49 5.13 6.99
CA PHE A 9 0.76 4.19 6.11
C PHE A 9 0.53 2.80 6.73
N PHE A 10 0.45 2.75 8.05
CA PHE A 10 -0.10 1.61 8.77
C PHE A 10 -1.25 2.18 9.60
N VAL A 11 -2.41 1.56 9.55
CA VAL A 11 -3.58 2.01 10.34
C VAL A 11 -3.24 2.07 11.84
N ASP A 12 -2.20 1.36 12.26
CA ASP A 12 -1.79 1.10 13.64
C ASP A 12 -0.26 0.98 13.86
N GLN A 13 0.59 1.38 12.90
CA GLN A 13 2.06 1.16 12.90
C GLN A 13 2.52 -0.31 12.90
N VAL A 14 1.61 -1.27 12.70
CA VAL A 14 1.92 -2.70 12.70
C VAL A 14 1.48 -3.31 11.37
N VAL A 15 2.43 -3.79 10.58
CA VAL A 15 2.10 -4.50 9.33
C VAL A 15 1.41 -5.81 9.68
N ASN A 16 0.12 -5.91 9.37
CA ASN A 16 -0.67 -7.08 9.69
C ASN A 16 -1.65 -7.47 8.58
N VAL A 17 -2.45 -8.52 8.85
CA VAL A 17 -3.39 -9.06 7.85
C VAL A 17 -4.49 -8.06 7.46
N ALA A 18 -4.78 -7.05 8.28
CA ALA A 18 -5.71 -5.99 7.93
C ALA A 18 -5.17 -5.08 6.81
N ASP A 19 -3.86 -4.79 6.81
CA ASP A 19 -3.21 -4.06 5.70
C ASP A 19 -3.23 -4.90 4.42
N LEU A 20 -3.07 -6.22 4.55
CA LEU A 20 -3.16 -7.15 3.41
C LEU A 20 -4.55 -7.10 2.78
N ALA A 21 -5.61 -7.04 3.61
CA ALA A 21 -6.99 -6.93 3.13
C ALA A 21 -7.23 -5.60 2.40
N LEU A 22 -6.60 -4.51 2.83
CA LEU A 22 -6.67 -3.20 2.16
C LEU A 22 -6.05 -3.23 0.77
N VAL A 23 -4.87 -3.84 0.62
CA VAL A 23 -4.21 -3.98 -0.70
C VAL A 23 -5.06 -4.83 -1.64
N VAL A 24 -5.59 -5.96 -1.15
CA VAL A 24 -6.48 -6.82 -1.95
C VAL A 24 -7.78 -6.11 -2.35
N TYR A 25 -8.35 -5.29 -1.47
CA TYR A 25 -9.59 -4.57 -1.74
C TYR A 25 -9.44 -3.56 -2.90
N TYR A 26 -8.28 -2.92 -3.01
CA TYR A 26 -7.99 -1.92 -4.04
C TYR A 26 -7.24 -2.46 -5.26
N LEU A 27 -7.10 -3.78 -5.40
CA LEU A 27 -6.44 -4.38 -6.57
C LEU A 27 -6.97 -3.81 -7.89
N GLN A 28 -6.05 -3.54 -8.82
CA GLN A 28 -6.29 -2.92 -10.13
C GLN A 28 -6.67 -1.42 -10.08
N ALA A 29 -6.69 -0.80 -8.90
CA ALA A 29 -6.75 0.65 -8.83
C ALA A 29 -5.51 1.26 -9.48
N THR A 30 -5.71 2.38 -10.17
CA THR A 30 -4.67 3.07 -10.94
C THR A 30 -4.76 4.56 -10.69
N ALA A 31 -3.61 5.23 -10.68
CA ALA A 31 -3.52 6.67 -10.51
C ALA A 31 -4.42 7.42 -11.49
N GLY A 32 -5.23 8.35 -10.96
CA GLY A 32 -6.11 9.21 -11.75
C GLY A 32 -7.50 8.63 -12.04
N THR A 33 -7.84 7.43 -11.55
CA THR A 33 -9.22 6.92 -11.62
C THR A 33 -10.08 7.44 -10.47
N ALA A 34 -11.41 7.38 -10.65
CA ALA A 34 -12.35 7.58 -9.55
C ALA A 34 -12.04 6.53 -8.47
N ASN A 35 -11.81 6.99 -7.23
CA ASN A 35 -11.38 6.22 -6.05
C ASN A 35 -9.86 6.15 -5.79
N TRP A 36 -9.01 6.79 -6.61
CA TRP A 36 -7.56 6.82 -6.35
C TRP A 36 -7.20 7.43 -4.98
N GLU A 37 -7.92 8.46 -4.52
CA GLU A 37 -7.68 9.10 -3.23
C GLU A 37 -7.79 8.11 -2.05
N ALA A 38 -8.64 7.09 -2.17
CA ALA A 38 -8.75 6.03 -1.19
C ALA A 38 -7.76 4.88 -1.46
N ALA A 39 -7.55 4.54 -2.73
CA ALA A 39 -6.70 3.44 -3.18
C ALA A 39 -5.19 3.72 -3.07
N VAL A 40 -4.76 4.98 -3.06
CA VAL A 40 -3.34 5.36 -2.90
C VAL A 40 -2.74 4.83 -1.59
N LYS A 41 -3.59 4.47 -0.62
CA LYS A 41 -3.16 3.83 0.63
C LYS A 41 -2.72 2.38 0.44
N ALA A 42 -3.13 1.74 -0.65
CA ALA A 42 -2.81 0.36 -1.01
C ALA A 42 -1.67 0.26 -2.04
N ASP A 43 -1.23 1.37 -2.62
CA ASP A 43 -0.04 1.46 -3.48
C ASP A 43 1.21 1.55 -2.57
N ILE A 44 1.73 0.39 -2.18
CA ILE A 44 2.81 0.25 -1.20
C ILE A 44 4.16 0.63 -1.83
N ASN A 45 4.32 0.37 -3.12
CA ASN A 45 5.56 0.64 -3.84
C ASN A 45 5.60 2.05 -4.48
N ASN A 46 4.47 2.78 -4.49
CA ASN A 46 4.25 4.10 -5.11
C ASN A 46 4.49 4.13 -6.63
N ASP A 47 4.12 3.08 -7.35
CA ASP A 47 4.24 3.01 -8.81
C ASP A 47 3.01 3.52 -9.56
N GLY A 48 1.95 3.91 -8.83
CA GLY A 48 0.70 4.40 -9.39
C GLY A 48 -0.28 3.30 -9.76
N HIS A 49 0.01 2.05 -9.42
CA HIS A 49 -0.88 0.91 -9.54
C HIS A 49 -0.99 0.20 -8.18
N VAL A 50 -2.17 -0.36 -7.91
CA VAL A 50 -2.33 -1.30 -6.79
C VAL A 50 -2.37 -2.69 -7.37
N ASP A 51 -1.28 -3.45 -7.21
CA ASP A 51 -1.12 -4.75 -7.82
C ASP A 51 -0.42 -5.80 -6.92
N ILE A 52 0.02 -6.89 -7.54
CA ILE A 52 0.67 -8.01 -6.84
C ILE A 52 2.02 -7.59 -6.24
N ALA A 53 2.71 -6.61 -6.84
CA ALA A 53 3.97 -6.10 -6.32
C ALA A 53 3.79 -5.43 -4.95
N ASP A 54 2.68 -4.71 -4.75
CA ASP A 54 2.33 -4.13 -3.45
C ASP A 54 2.08 -5.19 -2.39
N LEU A 55 1.31 -6.21 -2.76
CA LEU A 55 1.05 -7.39 -1.93
C LEU A 55 2.35 -8.08 -1.51
N GLN A 56 3.26 -8.32 -2.46
CA GLN A 56 4.55 -8.93 -2.19
C GLN A 56 5.38 -8.05 -1.24
N ARG A 57 5.42 -6.74 -1.50
CA ARG A 57 6.14 -5.76 -0.66
C ARG A 57 5.63 -5.76 0.77
N LEU A 58 4.32 -5.87 0.96
CA LEU A 58 3.68 -5.91 2.26
C LEU A 58 4.01 -7.22 3.00
N VAL A 59 3.86 -8.36 2.34
CA VAL A 59 4.18 -9.68 2.92
C VAL A 59 5.66 -9.77 3.29
N GLU A 60 6.56 -9.23 2.47
CA GLU A 60 7.99 -9.15 2.80
C GLU A 60 8.25 -8.38 4.10
N GLN A 61 7.48 -7.33 4.37
CA GLN A 61 7.58 -6.57 5.63
C GLN A 61 7.06 -7.40 6.81
N MET A 62 5.97 -8.15 6.64
CA MET A 62 5.41 -9.01 7.69
C MET A 62 6.36 -10.15 8.09
N VAL A 63 7.07 -10.75 7.13
CA VAL A 63 8.00 -11.86 7.41
C VAL A 63 9.30 -11.38 8.05
N ARG A 64 9.70 -10.14 7.80
CA ARG A 64 10.94 -9.54 8.34
C ARG A 64 10.73 -8.81 9.67
N ALA A 65 9.48 -8.70 10.14
CA ALA A 65 9.09 -8.03 11.38
C ALA A 65 9.33 -8.90 12.63
#